data_AF-A0A5A7N8G0-F1
#
_entry.id   AF-A0A5A7N8G0-F1
#
_cell.length_a   1.000
_cell.length_b   1.000
_cell.length_c   1.000
_cell.angle_alpha   90.00
_cell.angle_beta   90.00
_cell.angle_gamma   90.00
#
_symmetry.space_group_name_H-M   'P 1'
#
loop_
_entity.id
_entity.type
_entity.pdbx_description
1 polymer ?
#
loop_
_entity_poly.entity_id
_entity_poly.type
_entity_poly.pdbx_seq_one_letter_code
_entity_poly.pdbx_strand_id
1 'polypeptide(L)'
;MGGNAGTQTMAVAVRALATKELSPANAMRIVNKELMVALINGAALAVIVGFVGIIWFGDILLAFVLAAAMIINIVMAGLSGILIPMMLDRFGIDPAVASSVFVTTITDVVGFFAFLGLAALILI
;
A
#
# COMPACT_ATOMS: atom_id res chain seq x y z
N MET A 1 8.62 3.44 -0.82
CA MET A 1 8.10 3.01 0.50
C MET A 1 6.86 2.11 0.42
N GLY A 2 5.95 2.31 -0.55
CA GLY A 2 4.79 1.42 -0.77
C GLY A 2 5.17 -0.06 -0.84
N GLY A 3 6.15 -0.43 -1.67
CA GLY A 3 6.60 -1.83 -1.81
C GLY A 3 7.00 -2.52 -0.49
N ASN A 4 7.58 -1.81 0.48
CA ASN A 4 7.96 -2.39 1.78
C ASN A 4 6.72 -2.70 2.63
N ALA A 5 5.78 -1.74 2.70
CA ALA A 5 4.52 -1.94 3.41
C ALA A 5 3.71 -3.08 2.79
N GLY A 6 3.61 -3.12 1.46
CA GLY A 6 2.91 -4.19 0.75
C GLY A 6 3.57 -5.55 0.93
N THR A 7 4.91 -5.61 0.93
CA THR A 7 5.64 -6.86 1.18
C THR A 7 5.46 -7.37 2.61
N GLN A 8 5.43 -6.46 3.59
CA GLN A 8 5.15 -6.82 4.98
C GLN A 8 3.75 -7.42 5.12
N THR A 9 2.74 -6.74 4.59
CA THR A 9 1.35 -7.22 4.67
C THR A 9 1.17 -8.53 3.90
N MET A 10 1.85 -8.69 2.75
CA MET A 10 1.91 -9.94 1.99
C MET A 10 2.52 -11.09 2.77
N ALA A 11 3.64 -10.88 3.46
CA ALA A 11 4.24 -11.93 4.28
C ALA A 11 3.27 -12.41 5.37
N VAL A 12 2.52 -11.49 5.98
CA VAL A 12 1.48 -11.83 6.98
C VAL A 12 0.33 -12.61 6.33
N ALA A 13 -0.18 -12.16 5.17
CA ALA A 13 -1.28 -12.80 4.47
C ALA A 13 -0.92 -14.22 3.97
N VAL A 14 0.24 -14.38 3.34
CA VAL A 14 0.76 -15.68 2.88
C VAL A 14 0.93 -16.63 4.06
N ARG A 15 1.48 -16.16 5.19
CA ARG A 15 1.61 -16.96 6.40
C ARG A 15 0.24 -17.39 6.94
N ALA A 16 -0.72 -16.48 7.02
CA ALA A 16 -2.07 -16.77 7.53
C ALA A 16 -2.83 -17.78 6.64
N LEU A 17 -2.61 -17.73 5.32
CA LEU A 17 -3.11 -18.73 4.38
C LEU A 17 -2.45 -20.10 4.64
N ALA A 18 -1.12 -20.13 4.74
CA ALA A 18 -0.36 -21.36 4.98
C ALA A 18 -0.69 -22.04 6.32
N THR A 19 -0.99 -21.26 7.37
CA THR A 19 -1.39 -21.77 8.69
C THR A 19 -2.89 -22.05 8.81
N LYS A 20 -3.68 -21.85 7.75
CA LYS A 20 -5.16 -21.96 7.75
C LYS A 20 -5.84 -21.03 8.77
N GLU A 21 -5.17 -19.97 9.18
CA GLU A 21 -5.74 -18.91 10.03
C GLU A 21 -6.62 -17.96 9.21
N LEU A 22 -6.40 -17.87 7.90
CA LEU A 22 -7.23 -17.08 6.99
C LEU A 22 -8.30 -17.97 6.35
N SER A 23 -9.57 -17.61 6.55
CA SER A 23 -10.74 -18.30 6.00
C SER A 23 -11.72 -17.30 5.37
N PRO A 24 -12.63 -17.74 4.50
CA PRO A 24 -13.65 -16.85 3.93
C PRO A 24 -14.48 -16.11 4.99
N ALA A 25 -14.69 -16.72 6.16
CA ALA A 25 -15.46 -16.15 7.25
C ALA A 25 -14.76 -14.99 7.97
N ASN A 26 -13.42 -14.96 8.01
CA ASN A 26 -12.65 -13.91 8.68
C ASN A 26 -11.88 -12.99 7.72
N ALA A 27 -11.86 -13.32 6.43
CA ALA A 27 -11.20 -12.57 5.36
C ALA A 27 -11.48 -11.06 5.45
N MET A 28 -12.75 -10.66 5.57
CA MET A 28 -13.10 -9.24 5.60
C MET A 28 -12.65 -8.52 6.86
N ARG A 29 -12.64 -9.21 8.00
CA ARG A 29 -12.10 -8.67 9.24
C ARG A 29 -10.59 -8.42 9.12
N ILE A 30 -9.86 -9.31 8.46
CA ILE A 30 -8.41 -9.19 8.27
C ILE A 30 -8.09 -8.06 7.30
N VAL A 31 -8.79 -7.98 6.17
CA VAL A 31 -8.64 -6.88 5.19
C VAL A 31 -8.88 -5.52 5.87
N ASN A 32 -9.95 -5.39 6.65
CA ASN A 32 -10.25 -4.13 7.34
C ASN A 32 -9.19 -3.77 8.39
N LYS A 33 -8.71 -4.76 9.15
CA LYS A 33 -7.64 -4.56 10.14
C LYS A 33 -6.39 -4.00 9.48
N GLU A 34 -5.93 -4.62 8.42
CA GLU A 34 -4.71 -4.19 7.74
C GLU A 34 -4.89 -2.90 6.94
N LEU A 35 -6.10 -2.61 6.44
CA LEU A 35 -6.43 -1.30 5.89
C LEU A 35 -6.26 -0.20 6.95
N MET A 36 -6.69 -0.44 8.20
CA MET A 36 -6.44 0.51 9.29
C MET A 36 -4.94 0.64 9.61
N VAL A 37 -4.19 -0.46 9.62
CA VAL A 37 -2.72 -0.42 9.80
C VAL A 37 -2.06 0.41 8.69
N ALA A 38 -2.48 0.21 7.44
CA ALA A 38 -1.97 0.95 6.29
C ALA A 38 -2.34 2.44 6.35
N LEU A 39 -3.56 2.79 6.78
CA LEU A 39 -3.97 4.18 6.96
C LEU A 39 -3.16 4.88 8.05
N ILE A 40 -2.96 4.22 9.20
CA ILE A 40 -2.16 4.78 10.31
C ILE A 40 -0.71 4.99 9.88
N ASN A 41 -0.12 3.98 9.23
CA ASN A 41 1.26 4.07 8.73
C ASN A 41 1.39 5.12 7.62
N GLY A 42 0.42 5.15 6.70
CA GLY A 42 0.34 6.13 5.63
C GLY A 42 0.25 7.56 6.17
N ALA A 43 -0.59 7.81 7.16
CA ALA A 43 -0.70 9.11 7.81
C ALA A 43 0.60 9.52 8.51
N ALA A 44 1.23 8.61 9.28
CA ALA A 44 2.50 8.88 9.95
C ALA A 44 3.62 9.24 8.95
N LEU A 45 3.74 8.47 7.87
CA LEU A 45 4.72 8.72 6.81
C LEU A 45 4.40 9.98 6.01
N ALA A 46 3.12 10.28 5.76
CA ALA A 46 2.71 11.48 5.05
C ALA A 46 3.07 12.75 5.82
N VAL A 47 2.94 12.73 7.16
CA VAL A 47 3.41 13.84 8.01
C VAL A 47 4.91 14.04 7.84
N ILE A 48 5.71 12.98 7.95
CA ILE A 48 7.17 13.05 7.81
C ILE A 48 7.56 13.56 6.42
N VAL A 49 7.01 12.94 5.36
CA VAL A 49 7.30 13.29 3.97
C VAL A 49 6.83 14.71 3.64
N GLY A 50 5.68 15.14 4.15
CA GLY A 50 5.18 16.50 3.98
C GLY A 50 6.11 17.53 4.61
N PHE A 51 6.54 17.32 5.87
CA PHE A 51 7.50 18.21 6.53
C PHE A 51 8.84 18.28 5.80
N VAL A 52 9.40 17.13 5.43
CA VAL A 52 10.64 17.08 4.64
C VAL A 52 10.44 17.77 3.29
N GLY A 53 9.30 17.58 2.64
CA GLY A 53 8.94 18.21 1.38
C GLY A 53 8.92 19.74 1.47
N ILE A 54 8.33 20.30 2.53
CA ILE A 54 8.32 21.76 2.77
C ILE A 54 9.76 22.29 2.88
N ILE A 55 10.59 21.62 3.69
CA ILE A 55 11.98 22.07 3.94
C ILE A 55 12.83 21.96 2.67
N TRP A 56 12.65 20.89 1.89
CA TRP A 56 13.48 20.60 0.73
C TRP A 56 13.11 21.45 -0.48
N PHE A 57 11.81 21.56 -0.78
CA PHE A 57 11.34 22.19 -2.00
C PHE A 57 10.92 23.65 -1.80
N GLY A 58 10.67 24.08 -0.57
CA GLY A 58 10.16 25.42 -0.28
C GLY A 58 8.74 25.67 -0.82
N ASP A 59 8.08 24.65 -1.35
CA ASP A 59 6.74 24.70 -1.95
C ASP A 59 5.77 23.83 -1.14
N ILE A 60 4.81 24.50 -0.48
CA ILE A 60 3.80 23.87 0.37
C ILE A 60 2.83 23.02 -0.44
N LEU A 61 2.47 23.44 -1.66
CA LEU A 61 1.55 22.70 -2.52
C LEU A 61 2.21 21.40 -3.00
N LEU A 62 3.48 21.46 -3.41
CA LEU A 62 4.24 20.26 -3.79
C LEU A 62 4.41 19.30 -2.61
N ALA A 63 4.69 19.83 -1.42
CA ALA A 63 4.80 19.02 -0.21
C ALA A 63 3.47 18.34 0.16
N PHE A 64 2.34 19.03 -0.02
CA PHE A 64 1.01 18.45 0.15
C PHE A 64 0.74 17.32 -0.86
N VAL A 65 1.08 17.53 -2.13
CA VAL A 65 0.97 16.50 -3.19
C VAL A 65 1.77 15.25 -2.81
N LEU A 66 3.02 15.42 -2.36
CA LEU A 66 3.87 14.32 -1.90
C LEU A 66 3.26 13.56 -0.73
N ALA A 67 2.77 14.29 0.28
CA ALA A 67 2.13 13.70 1.45
C ALA A 67 0.85 12.92 1.09
N ALA A 68 -0.02 13.50 0.27
CA ALA A 68 -1.27 12.86 -0.16
C ALA A 68 -0.99 11.62 -1.03
N ALA A 69 -0.07 11.71 -1.98
CA ALA A 69 0.36 10.57 -2.79
C ALA A 69 0.95 9.45 -1.93
N MET A 70 1.64 9.79 -0.83
CA MET A 70 2.19 8.80 0.10
C MET A 70 1.10 7.99 0.80
N ILE A 71 0.02 8.65 1.26
CA ILE A 71 -1.12 7.95 1.87
C ILE A 71 -1.72 6.97 0.88
N ILE A 72 -2.00 7.41 -0.35
CA ILE A 72 -2.60 6.57 -1.40
C ILE A 72 -1.71 5.35 -1.68
N ASN A 73 -0.40 5.57 -1.83
CA ASN A 73 0.53 4.49 -2.13
C ASN A 73 0.61 3.46 -0.99
N ILE A 74 0.68 3.89 0.28
CA ILE A 74 0.73 2.97 1.43
C ILE A 74 -0.59 2.19 1.59
N VAL A 75 -1.73 2.85 1.40
CA VAL A 75 -3.05 2.18 1.45
C VAL A 75 -3.16 1.11 0.38
N MET A 76 -2.80 1.44 -0.86
CA MET A 76 -2.82 0.47 -1.96
C MET A 76 -1.79 -0.64 -1.79
N ALA A 77 -0.63 -0.35 -1.20
CA ALA A 77 0.34 -1.36 -0.82
C ALA A 77 -0.23 -2.35 0.19
N GLY A 78 -0.85 -1.88 1.28
CA GLY A 78 -1.46 -2.75 2.29
C GLY A 78 -2.61 -3.58 1.72
N LEU A 79 -3.49 -2.98 0.90
CA LEU A 79 -4.58 -3.70 0.24
C LEU A 79 -4.06 -4.77 -0.73
N SER A 80 -3.13 -4.41 -1.61
CA SER A 80 -2.53 -5.35 -2.55
C SER A 80 -1.80 -6.49 -1.84
N GLY A 81 -1.12 -6.20 -0.72
CA GLY A 81 -0.46 -7.18 0.14
C GLY A 81 -1.40 -8.24 0.73
N ILE A 82 -2.72 -8.05 0.75
CA ILE A 82 -3.66 -9.05 1.27
C ILE A 82 -4.48 -9.66 0.15
N LEU A 83 -5.02 -8.79 -0.71
CA LEU A 83 -5.95 -9.19 -1.74
C LEU A 83 -5.24 -10.04 -2.80
N ILE A 84 -3.98 -9.75 -3.15
CA ILE A 84 -3.24 -10.57 -4.12
C ILE A 84 -3.04 -12.00 -3.60
N PRO A 85 -2.43 -12.24 -2.41
CA PRO A 85 -2.28 -13.59 -1.89
C PRO A 85 -3.62 -14.35 -1.80
N MET A 86 -4.68 -13.69 -1.34
CA MET A 86 -6.01 -14.30 -1.25
C MET A 86 -6.60 -14.66 -2.61
N MET A 87 -6.41 -13.82 -3.63
CA MET A 87 -6.90 -14.09 -4.97
C MET A 87 -6.11 -15.26 -5.61
N LEU A 88 -4.79 -15.28 -5.46
CA LEU A 88 -3.95 -16.36 -5.98
C LEU A 88 -4.29 -17.70 -5.36
N ASP A 89 -4.43 -17.76 -4.02
CA ASP A 89 -4.83 -18.97 -3.30
C ASP A 89 -6.20 -19.50 -3.78
N ARG A 90 -7.16 -18.59 -4.00
CA ARG A 90 -8.49 -18.94 -4.55
C ARG A 90 -8.42 -19.54 -5.96
N PHE A 91 -7.42 -19.16 -6.75
CA PHE A 91 -7.17 -19.74 -8.08
C PHE A 91 -6.25 -20.98 -8.04
N GLY A 92 -5.84 -21.44 -6.85
CA GLY A 92 -4.93 -22.57 -6.69
C GLY A 92 -3.49 -22.28 -7.09
N ILE A 93 -3.11 -20.99 -7.17
CA ILE A 93 -1.74 -20.55 -7.46
C ILE A 93 -1.04 -20.29 -6.13
N ASP A 94 0.19 -20.79 -5.96
CA ASP A 94 0.99 -20.55 -4.76
C ASP A 94 1.28 -19.04 -4.59
N PRO A 95 0.70 -18.39 -3.56
CA PRO A 95 0.87 -16.97 -3.34
C PRO A 95 2.29 -16.59 -2.89
N ALA A 96 3.06 -17.51 -2.32
CA ALA A 96 4.42 -17.22 -1.85
C ALA A 96 5.38 -16.90 -3.01
N VAL A 97 5.15 -17.48 -4.18
CA VAL A 97 6.03 -17.33 -5.35
C VAL A 97 5.67 -16.10 -6.17
N ALA A 98 4.38 -15.81 -6.34
CA ALA A 98 3.91 -14.80 -7.29
C ALA A 98 3.57 -13.44 -6.67
N SER A 99 3.22 -13.38 -5.37
CA SER A 99 2.66 -12.15 -4.80
C SER A 99 3.62 -10.96 -4.80
N SER A 100 4.93 -11.19 -4.63
CA SER A 100 5.93 -10.13 -4.55
C SER A 100 5.98 -9.24 -5.79
N VAL A 101 6.02 -9.86 -6.96
CA VAL A 101 6.07 -9.14 -8.24
C VAL A 101 4.79 -8.33 -8.48
N PHE A 102 3.63 -8.90 -8.16
CA PHE A 102 2.36 -8.18 -8.33
C PHE A 102 2.23 -7.01 -7.36
N VAL A 103 2.58 -7.20 -6.09
CA VAL A 103 2.52 -6.14 -5.08
C VAL A 103 3.43 -4.98 -5.47
N THR A 104 4.69 -5.24 -5.82
CA THR A 104 5.61 -4.16 -6.20
C THR A 104 5.13 -3.42 -7.43
N THR A 105 4.65 -4.15 -8.46
CA THR A 105 4.08 -3.56 -9.68
C THR A 105 2.91 -2.64 -9.37
N ILE A 106 1.97 -3.08 -8.51
CA ILE A 106 0.83 -2.24 -8.10
C ILE A 106 1.34 -0.99 -7.37
N THR A 107 2.29 -1.13 -6.45
CA THR A 107 2.81 0.03 -5.70
C THR A 107 3.56 1.02 -6.58
N ASP A 108 4.22 0.56 -7.64
CA ASP A 108 4.91 1.43 -8.59
C ASP A 108 3.90 2.17 -9.46
N VAL A 109 2.96 1.46 -10.09
CA VAL A 109 1.94 2.08 -10.95
C VAL A 109 1.07 3.06 -10.16
N VAL A 110 0.56 2.64 -9.00
CA VAL A 110 -0.26 3.51 -8.15
C VAL A 110 0.56 4.66 -7.59
N GLY A 111 1.79 4.41 -7.13
CA GLY A 111 2.64 5.45 -6.56
C GLY A 111 2.94 6.57 -7.54
N PHE A 112 3.34 6.21 -8.76
CA PHE A 112 3.58 7.18 -9.83
C PHE A 112 2.29 7.87 -10.28
N PHE A 113 1.22 7.11 -10.50
CA PHE A 113 -0.05 7.67 -10.94
C PHE A 113 -0.65 8.64 -9.91
N ALA A 114 -0.61 8.29 -8.62
CA ALA A 114 -1.10 9.14 -7.54
C ALA A 114 -0.27 10.42 -7.44
N PHE A 115 1.06 10.31 -7.46
CA PHE A 115 1.93 11.49 -7.37
C PHE A 115 1.76 12.43 -8.58
N LEU A 116 1.92 11.91 -9.80
CA LEU A 116 1.84 12.71 -11.01
C LEU A 116 0.43 13.22 -11.28
N GLY A 117 -0.59 12.39 -11.01
CA GLY A 117 -1.99 12.78 -11.15
C GLY A 117 -2.38 13.90 -10.18
N LEU A 118 -2.00 13.79 -8.91
CA LEU A 118 -2.23 14.87 -7.94
C LEU A 118 -1.44 16.13 -8.28
N ALA A 119 -0.18 16.00 -8.72
CA ALA A 119 0.62 17.13 -9.17
C ALA A 119 -0.05 17.86 -10.35
N ALA A 120 -0.53 17.13 -11.35
CA ALA A 120 -1.20 17.71 -12.51
C ALA A 120 -2.54 18.39 -12.16
N LEU A 121 -3.24 17.92 -11.13
CA LEU A 121 -4.51 18.51 -10.70
C LEU A 121 -4.35 19.73 -9.76
N ILE A 122 -3.22 19.84 -9.05
CA ILE A 122 -3.03 20.82 -7.98
C ILE A 122 -2.01 21.91 -8.36
N LEU A 123 -1.00 21.59 -9.14
CA LEU A 123 0.13 22.49 -9.45
C LEU A 123 0.05 23.15 -10.84
N ILE A 124 -0.91 22.74 -11.67
CA ILE A 124 -1.18 23.29 -13.00
C ILE A 124 -2.48 24.08 -12.95
#